data_AF-A0A2N1R763-F1
#
_entry.id   AF-A0A2N1R763-F1
#
_cell.length_a   1.000
_cell.length_b   1.000
_cell.length_c   1.000
_cell.angle_alpha   90.00
_cell.angle_beta   90.00
_cell.angle_gamma   90.00
#
_symmetry.space_group_name_H-M   'P 1'
#
loop_
_entity.id
_entity.type
_entity.pdbx_description
1 polymer ?
#
loop_
_entity_poly.entity_id
_entity_poly.type
_entity_poly.pdbx_seq_one_letter_code
_entity_poly.pdbx_strand_id
1 'polypeptide(L)'
;MPALASAQGQVKTFEPSKVVAAIGTYCSACHGWASGYDGIIGSGKIVPGDPGASLLISVVESGYMPPAGPKFKADELDAVRAWIAAGAPGSDVVASDATSGATAVDGAPGLPVGKGGFLGFPSKAAYHRAAGWTSSGLLLAAGAVGAVRAYNLITAGHDYRDANGIGEDQISALCSSEIQSLWSDGQALRWTHVGLLVAGETIYLGNAITGIQMLSPAHAGPPNRSDLHRWAFFTHAGLMAAEVVLGFLTTDALSKGDHELVSSLGVAHAAVGLAIPVVMIASGVVIGQ
;
A
#
# COMPACT_ATOMS: atom_id res chain seq x y z
N MET A 1 13.10 39.36 49.89
CA MET A 1 12.96 38.42 48.76
C MET A 1 11.48 38.13 48.60
N PRO A 2 10.81 38.63 47.54
CA PRO A 2 9.40 38.30 47.32
C PRO A 2 9.30 36.89 46.73
N ALA A 3 8.39 36.10 47.29
CA ALA A 3 8.06 34.76 46.82
C ALA A 3 7.45 34.82 45.42
N LEU A 4 7.97 33.98 44.52
CA LEU A 4 7.41 33.72 43.20
C LEU A 4 6.03 33.07 43.36
N ALA A 5 4.98 33.81 43.05
CA ALA A 5 3.64 33.26 42.87
C ALA A 5 3.62 32.41 41.60
N SER A 6 3.39 31.11 41.75
CA SER A 6 3.15 30.20 40.63
C SER A 6 1.85 30.61 39.93
N ALA A 7 1.96 31.10 38.70
CA ALA A 7 0.83 31.29 37.80
C ALA A 7 0.30 29.91 37.36
N GLN A 8 -0.65 29.36 38.11
CA GLN A 8 -1.49 28.26 37.63
C GLN A 8 -2.46 28.84 36.59
N GLY A 9 -2.04 28.85 35.32
CA GLY A 9 -2.91 29.12 34.20
C GLY A 9 -4.06 28.11 34.20
N GLN A 10 -5.30 28.60 34.14
CA GLN A 10 -6.50 27.79 34.10
C GLN A 10 -6.39 26.74 32.97
N VAL A 11 -6.28 25.47 33.33
CA VAL A 11 -6.51 24.38 32.38
C VAL A 11 -7.97 24.47 31.96
N LYS A 12 -8.25 24.87 30.71
CA LYS A 12 -9.61 24.81 30.15
C LYS A 12 -10.07 23.35 30.26
N THR A 13 -11.07 23.12 31.10
CA THR A 13 -11.65 21.80 31.34
C THR A 13 -12.38 21.33 30.09
N PHE A 14 -12.11 20.10 29.64
CA PHE A 14 -12.83 19.43 28.56
C PHE A 14 -13.42 18.12 29.06
N GLU A 15 -14.51 17.67 28.43
CA GLU A 15 -15.10 16.35 28.65
C GLU A 15 -14.77 15.46 27.46
N PRO A 16 -13.99 14.37 27.61
CA PRO A 16 -13.55 13.54 26.48
C PRO A 16 -14.70 13.06 25.58
N SER A 17 -15.82 12.67 26.18
CA SER A 17 -17.01 12.23 25.46
C SER A 17 -17.62 13.34 24.59
N LYS A 18 -17.63 14.59 25.09
CA LYS A 18 -18.13 15.76 24.34
C LYS A 18 -17.20 16.14 23.20
N VAL A 19 -15.88 16.03 23.41
CA VAL A 19 -14.89 16.29 22.35
C VAL A 19 -15.02 15.28 21.22
N VAL A 20 -15.12 13.99 21.55
CA VAL A 20 -15.36 12.93 20.57
C VAL A 20 -16.69 13.15 19.82
N ALA A 21 -17.75 13.54 20.53
CA ALA A 21 -19.04 13.85 19.91
C ALA A 21 -18.98 15.07 18.99
N ALA A 22 -18.22 16.12 19.36
CA ALA A 22 -18.01 17.29 18.52
C ALA A 22 -17.29 16.91 17.22
N ILE A 23 -16.18 16.17 17.32
CA ILE A 23 -15.46 15.66 16.14
C ILE A 23 -16.38 14.80 15.26
N GLY A 24 -17.17 13.91 15.87
CA GLY A 24 -18.17 13.13 15.14
C GLY A 24 -19.19 13.99 14.42
N THR A 25 -19.71 15.04 15.07
CA THR A 25 -20.72 15.94 14.50
C THR A 25 -20.24 16.62 13.22
N TYR A 26 -19.00 17.11 13.21
CA TYR A 26 -18.47 17.87 12.07
C TYR A 26 -17.81 17.01 10.99
N CYS A 27 -17.32 15.82 11.34
CA CYS A 27 -16.49 15.02 10.44
C CYS A 27 -17.15 13.71 9.97
N SER A 28 -18.01 13.07 10.78
CA SER A 28 -18.47 11.70 10.49
C SER A 28 -19.33 11.55 9.24
N ALA A 29 -19.98 12.63 8.80
CA ALA A 29 -20.78 12.64 7.57
C ALA A 29 -19.96 12.31 6.32
N CYS A 30 -18.66 12.65 6.31
CA CYS A 30 -17.75 12.39 5.17
C CYS A 30 -16.57 11.48 5.54
N HIS A 31 -16.27 11.36 6.82
CA HIS A 31 -15.10 10.65 7.33
C HIS A 31 -15.51 9.55 8.29
N GLY A 32 -15.56 8.31 7.80
CA GLY A 32 -15.88 7.15 8.64
C GLY A 32 -14.93 6.92 9.82
N TRP A 33 -13.74 7.53 9.83
CA TRP A 33 -12.83 7.49 10.99
C TRP A 33 -13.32 8.37 12.15
N ALA A 34 -14.19 9.34 11.93
CA ALA A 34 -14.65 10.26 12.96
C ALA A 34 -15.85 9.74 13.77
N SER A 35 -16.32 8.52 13.52
CA SER A 35 -17.54 7.98 14.15
C SER A 35 -17.35 7.58 15.63
N GLY A 36 -16.14 7.66 16.17
CA GLY A 36 -15.86 7.32 17.56
C GLY A 36 -14.39 7.50 17.94
N TYR A 37 -14.12 7.42 19.23
CA TYR A 37 -12.80 7.67 19.82
C TYR A 37 -11.67 6.88 19.14
N ASP A 38 -11.81 5.56 19.01
CA ASP A 38 -10.77 4.69 18.42
C ASP A 38 -10.44 5.08 16.98
N GLY A 39 -11.47 5.45 16.21
CA GLY A 39 -11.30 5.92 14.84
C GLY A 39 -10.59 7.27 14.78
N ILE A 40 -10.92 8.19 15.70
CA ILE A 40 -10.31 9.52 15.79
C ILE A 40 -8.81 9.40 16.13
N ILE A 41 -8.47 8.62 17.15
CA ILE A 41 -7.06 8.42 17.56
C ILE A 41 -6.29 7.60 16.53
N GLY A 42 -6.90 6.55 15.97
CA GLY A 42 -6.29 5.69 14.96
C GLY A 42 -6.16 6.33 13.57
N SER A 43 -6.76 7.51 13.35
CA SER A 43 -6.77 8.19 12.03
C SER A 43 -5.42 8.80 11.63
N GLY A 44 -4.51 9.00 12.58
CA GLY A 44 -3.27 9.77 12.38
C GLY A 44 -3.49 11.25 12.07
N LYS A 45 -4.71 11.78 12.28
CA LYS A 45 -5.04 13.21 12.11
C LYS A 45 -4.82 14.02 13.39
N ILE A 46 -4.54 13.32 14.48
CA ILE A 46 -4.26 13.86 15.80
C ILE A 46 -2.91 13.32 16.23
N VAL A 47 -2.08 14.22 16.78
CA VAL A 47 -0.83 13.90 17.47
C VAL A 47 -1.09 14.15 18.96
N PRO A 48 -1.34 13.10 19.76
CA PRO A 48 -1.58 13.24 21.20
C PRO A 48 -0.44 14.01 21.88
N GLY A 49 -0.80 15.00 22.69
CA GLY A 49 0.13 15.90 23.37
C GLY A 49 0.51 17.15 22.55
N ASP A 50 0.27 17.16 21.24
CA ASP A 50 0.67 18.25 20.35
C ASP A 50 -0.46 18.71 19.41
N PRO A 51 -1.26 19.71 19.85
CA PRO A 51 -2.30 20.29 19.00
C PRO A 51 -1.74 20.98 17.75
N GLY A 52 -0.52 21.53 17.80
CA GLY A 52 0.09 22.24 16.68
C GLY A 52 0.53 21.31 15.56
N ALA A 53 0.98 20.10 15.90
CA ALA A 53 1.29 19.05 14.94
C ALA A 53 0.06 18.26 14.44
N SER A 54 -1.12 18.49 15.03
CA SER A 54 -2.34 17.76 14.70
C SER A 54 -3.01 18.30 13.43
N LEU A 55 -3.01 17.51 12.35
CA LEU A 55 -3.62 17.87 11.07
C LEU A 55 -5.10 18.27 11.19
N LEU A 56 -5.85 17.67 12.11
CA LEU A 56 -7.24 18.04 12.37
C LEU A 56 -7.39 19.53 12.71
N ILE A 57 -6.49 20.07 13.54
CA ILE A 57 -6.52 21.48 13.95
C ILE A 57 -6.25 22.38 12.76
N SER A 58 -5.19 22.10 11.99
CA SER A 58 -4.78 22.97 10.88
C SER A 58 -5.81 23.02 9.74
N VAL A 59 -6.48 21.90 9.42
CA VAL A 59 -7.51 21.87 8.36
C VAL A 59 -8.84 22.51 8.78
N VAL A 60 -9.16 22.50 10.08
CA VAL A 60 -10.35 23.17 10.61
C VAL A 60 -10.10 24.68 10.71
N GLU A 61 -8.94 25.10 11.23
CA GLU A 61 -8.57 26.52 11.38
C GLU A 61 -8.41 27.25 10.04
N SER A 62 -7.88 26.55 9.02
CA SER A 62 -7.81 27.09 7.66
C SER A 62 -9.19 27.25 7.00
N GLY A 63 -10.26 26.75 7.62
CA GLY A 63 -11.60 26.75 7.06
C GLY A 63 -11.78 25.77 5.90
N TYR A 64 -10.80 24.91 5.62
CA TYR A 64 -10.92 23.88 4.58
C TYR A 64 -11.97 22.82 4.94
N MET A 65 -12.03 22.44 6.23
CA MET A 65 -13.01 21.48 6.74
C MET A 65 -14.01 22.14 7.69
N PRO A 66 -15.27 21.66 7.75
CA PRO A 66 -15.93 20.84 6.72
C PRO A 66 -16.14 21.64 5.41
N PRO A 67 -16.10 21.02 4.21
CA PRO A 67 -16.18 21.73 2.92
C PRO A 67 -17.57 22.36 2.68
N ALA A 68 -18.60 21.77 3.28
CA ALA A 68 -19.95 22.31 3.33
C ALA A 68 -20.55 22.04 4.72
N GLY A 69 -21.46 22.90 5.16
CA GLY A 69 -22.12 22.80 6.46
C GLY A 69 -21.49 23.66 7.57
N PRO A 70 -21.97 23.52 8.81
CA PRO A 70 -21.54 24.36 9.93
C PRO A 70 -20.07 24.11 10.28
N LYS A 71 -19.33 25.19 10.52
CA LYS A 71 -17.96 25.11 11.04
C LYS A 71 -17.95 24.80 12.53
N PHE A 72 -16.83 24.28 13.02
CA PHE A 72 -16.58 24.16 14.45
C PHE A 72 -16.82 25.48 15.16
N LYS A 73 -17.53 25.45 16.29
CA LYS A 73 -17.60 26.61 17.16
C LYS A 73 -16.25 26.80 17.86
N ALA A 74 -15.93 28.04 18.18
CA ALA A 74 -14.63 28.39 18.75
C ALA A 74 -14.36 27.68 20.10
N ASP A 75 -15.38 27.55 20.94
CA ASP A 75 -15.34 26.85 22.22
C ASP A 75 -15.16 25.32 22.07
N GLU A 76 -15.83 24.72 21.09
CA GLU A 76 -15.66 23.30 20.75
C GLU A 76 -14.25 23.02 20.20
N LEU A 77 -13.73 23.90 19.34
CA LEU A 77 -12.37 23.77 18.81
C LEU A 77 -11.31 23.97 19.91
N ASP A 78 -11.53 24.92 20.83
CA ASP A 78 -10.70 25.10 22.01
C ASP A 78 -10.68 23.83 22.89
N ALA A 79 -11.84 23.19 23.08
CA ALA A 79 -11.94 21.93 23.82
C ALA A 79 -11.20 20.78 23.11
N VAL A 80 -11.25 20.72 21.78
CA VAL A 80 -10.44 19.76 21.00
C VAL A 80 -8.95 20.01 21.19
N ARG A 81 -8.47 21.26 21.11
CA ARG A 81 -7.05 21.59 21.35
C ARG A 81 -6.61 21.19 22.76
N ALA A 82 -7.42 21.49 23.78
CA ALA A 82 -7.13 21.13 25.16
C ALA A 82 -7.11 19.62 25.37
N TRP A 83 -8.05 18.89 24.77
CA TRP A 83 -8.07 17.43 24.81
C TRP A 83 -6.86 16.79 24.13
N ILE A 84 -6.45 17.30 22.96
CA ILE A 84 -5.23 16.84 22.28
C ILE A 84 -4.00 17.12 23.15
N ALA A 85 -3.86 18.33 23.70
CA ALA A 85 -2.74 18.70 24.56
C ALA A 85 -2.62 17.79 25.80
N ALA A 86 -3.74 17.30 26.31
CA ALA A 86 -3.79 16.35 27.42
C ALA A 86 -3.49 14.88 27.03
N GLY A 87 -3.03 14.64 25.80
CA GLY A 87 -2.75 13.28 25.31
C GLY A 87 -3.96 12.58 24.70
N ALA A 88 -5.01 13.33 24.37
CA ALA A 88 -6.25 12.84 23.77
C ALA A 88 -6.86 11.62 24.50
N PRO A 89 -7.09 11.71 25.82
CA PRO A 89 -7.52 10.57 26.63
C PRO A 89 -8.92 10.07 26.25
N GLY A 90 -9.13 8.76 26.37
CA GLY A 90 -10.45 8.14 26.23
C GLY A 90 -11.37 8.50 27.39
N SER A 91 -12.67 8.28 27.21
CA SER A 91 -13.69 8.50 28.26
C SER A 91 -13.46 7.67 29.53
N ASP A 92 -12.68 6.59 29.42
CA ASP A 92 -12.43 5.66 30.51
C ASP A 92 -11.12 5.99 31.27
N VAL A 93 -10.41 7.04 30.86
CA VAL A 93 -9.09 7.40 31.37
C VAL A 93 -9.18 8.66 32.23
N VAL A 94 -9.86 8.55 33.37
CA VAL A 94 -9.56 9.40 34.53
C VAL A 94 -8.57 8.65 35.42
N ALA A 95 -7.37 9.22 35.52
CA ALA A 95 -6.26 8.89 36.43
C ALA A 95 -5.46 7.60 36.13
N SER A 96 -4.27 7.75 35.53
CA SER A 96 -2.98 7.52 36.22
C SER A 96 -1.80 7.50 35.24
N ASP A 97 -0.79 8.26 35.64
CA ASP A 97 0.63 8.35 35.30
C ASP A 97 1.32 7.37 34.32
N ALA A 98 2.34 7.95 33.70
CA ALA A 98 3.35 7.38 32.83
C ALA A 98 4.03 6.11 33.35
N THR A 99 4.39 5.19 32.45
CA THR A 99 5.75 4.62 32.26
C THR A 99 5.75 3.50 31.20
N SER A 100 6.63 3.67 30.21
CA SER A 100 7.40 2.70 29.40
C SER A 100 6.78 1.43 28.80
N GLY A 101 7.24 1.15 27.57
CA GLY A 101 7.87 -0.15 27.27
C GLY A 101 7.45 -0.81 25.97
N ALA A 102 8.41 -0.98 25.07
CA ALA A 102 8.32 -1.71 23.82
C ALA A 102 8.22 -3.25 24.02
N THR A 103 8.03 -3.95 22.88
CA THR A 103 8.04 -5.43 22.63
C THR A 103 6.71 -6.15 22.93
N ALA A 104 6.23 -7.15 22.18
CA ALA A 104 6.72 -7.91 21.03
C ALA A 104 5.52 -8.53 20.26
N VAL A 105 5.87 -9.08 19.10
CA VAL A 105 5.20 -10.12 18.30
C VAL A 105 4.64 -11.27 19.14
N ASP A 106 3.43 -11.77 18.83
CA ASP A 106 3.15 -13.17 18.45
C ASP A 106 1.65 -13.53 18.46
N GLY A 107 1.25 -14.39 17.51
CA GLY A 107 0.30 -15.49 17.76
C GLY A 107 -1.19 -15.29 17.41
N ALA A 108 -1.64 -15.99 16.36
CA ALA A 108 -2.89 -16.76 16.46
C ALA A 108 -2.59 -18.07 17.22
N PRO A 109 -3.54 -18.80 17.84
CA PRO A 109 -4.99 -18.77 17.65
C PRO A 109 -5.81 -18.65 18.96
N GLY A 110 -6.96 -17.98 18.84
CA GLY A 110 -7.92 -17.82 19.93
C GLY A 110 -8.54 -16.44 19.85
N LEU A 111 -9.36 -16.22 18.82
CA LEU A 111 -10.01 -14.95 18.53
C LEU A 111 -10.78 -14.43 19.75
N PRO A 112 -10.34 -13.34 20.41
CA PRO A 112 -11.29 -12.47 21.07
C PRO A 112 -11.92 -11.63 19.96
N VAL A 113 -13.21 -11.84 19.72
CA VAL A 113 -14.02 -10.94 18.90
C VAL A 113 -14.05 -9.58 19.63
N GLY A 114 -13.10 -8.72 19.28
CA GLY A 114 -12.97 -7.35 19.77
C GLY A 114 -13.53 -6.37 18.74
N LYS A 115 -14.39 -5.47 19.21
CA LYS A 115 -15.09 -4.41 18.48
C LYS A 115 -14.14 -3.63 17.55
N GLY A 116 -14.46 -3.57 16.26
CA GLY A 116 -13.86 -2.62 15.30
C GLY A 116 -12.62 -3.10 14.52
N GLY A 117 -12.72 -4.22 13.79
CA GLY A 117 -11.69 -4.65 12.83
C GLY A 117 -12.04 -4.37 11.36
N PHE A 118 -11.07 -4.47 10.45
CA PHE A 118 -11.28 -4.41 9.00
C PHE A 118 -10.90 -5.73 8.35
N LEU A 119 -11.88 -6.47 7.81
CA LEU A 119 -11.68 -7.79 7.18
C LEU A 119 -10.90 -8.80 8.06
N GLY A 120 -11.13 -8.78 9.38
CA GLY A 120 -10.42 -9.64 10.33
C GLY A 120 -9.05 -9.10 10.80
N PHE A 121 -8.61 -7.94 10.30
CA PHE A 121 -7.41 -7.26 10.79
C PHE A 121 -7.74 -6.23 11.88
N PRO A 122 -6.79 -5.91 12.78
CA PRO A 122 -6.98 -4.91 13.83
C PRO A 122 -7.30 -3.50 13.31
N SER A 123 -6.91 -3.17 12.08
CA SER A 123 -7.23 -1.89 11.44
C SER A 123 -7.08 -1.97 9.92
N LYS A 124 -7.59 -0.97 9.19
CA LYS A 124 -7.33 -0.80 7.75
C LYS A 124 -5.84 -0.68 7.44
N ALA A 125 -5.08 0.01 8.30
CA ALA A 125 -3.63 0.13 8.12
C ALA A 125 -2.90 -1.21 8.32
N ALA A 126 -3.37 -2.04 9.26
CA ALA A 126 -2.85 -3.40 9.42
C ALA A 126 -3.14 -4.28 8.20
N TYR A 127 -4.38 -4.23 7.68
CA TYR A 127 -4.73 -4.88 6.42
C TYR A 127 -3.88 -4.37 5.25
N HIS A 128 -3.74 -3.05 5.11
CA HIS A 128 -2.97 -2.43 4.02
C HIS A 128 -1.52 -2.89 3.99
N ARG A 129 -0.87 -2.95 5.16
CA ARG A 129 0.51 -3.47 5.28
C ARG A 129 0.58 -4.95 4.95
N ALA A 130 -0.33 -5.77 5.50
CA ALA A 130 -0.35 -7.20 5.22
C ALA A 130 -0.59 -7.49 3.74
N ALA A 131 -1.64 -6.89 3.15
CA ALA A 131 -1.96 -7.02 1.72
C ALA A 131 -0.81 -6.53 0.83
N GLY A 132 -0.18 -5.40 1.17
CA GLY A 132 1.00 -4.90 0.45
C GLY A 132 2.16 -5.89 0.45
N TRP A 133 2.54 -6.42 1.62
CA TRP A 133 3.63 -7.41 1.71
C TRP A 133 3.29 -8.74 1.03
N THR A 134 2.07 -9.24 1.21
CA THR A 134 1.62 -10.48 0.56
C THR A 134 1.62 -10.33 -0.96
N SER A 135 1.08 -9.22 -1.48
CA SER A 135 1.09 -8.93 -2.92
C SER A 135 2.52 -8.85 -3.47
N SER A 136 3.40 -8.05 -2.85
CA SER A 136 4.80 -7.95 -3.26
C SER A 136 5.52 -9.31 -3.26
N GLY A 137 5.27 -10.15 -2.26
CA GLY A 137 5.84 -11.50 -2.18
C GLY A 137 5.35 -12.41 -3.30
N LEU A 138 4.05 -12.37 -3.64
CA LEU A 138 3.48 -13.13 -4.75
C LEU A 138 4.02 -12.67 -6.11
N LEU A 139 4.16 -11.36 -6.32
CA LEU A 139 4.75 -10.81 -7.54
C LEU A 139 6.23 -11.17 -7.68
N LEU A 140 6.99 -11.14 -6.59
CA LEU A 140 8.39 -11.61 -6.59
C LEU A 140 8.48 -13.10 -6.92
N ALA A 141 7.61 -13.93 -6.31
CA ALA A 141 7.55 -15.36 -6.61
C ALA A 141 7.16 -15.61 -8.07
N ALA A 142 6.22 -14.83 -8.62
CA ALA A 142 5.88 -14.90 -10.03
C ALA A 142 7.09 -14.59 -10.92
N GLY A 143 7.85 -13.53 -10.61
CA GLY A 143 9.08 -13.18 -11.31
C GLY A 143 10.11 -14.31 -11.28
N ALA A 144 10.32 -14.95 -10.11
CA ALA A 144 11.23 -16.09 -9.98
C ALA A 144 10.79 -17.29 -10.84
N VAL A 145 9.51 -17.65 -10.81
CA VAL A 145 8.96 -18.75 -11.65
C VAL A 145 9.09 -18.41 -13.14
N GLY A 146 8.82 -17.16 -13.52
CA GLY A 146 8.99 -16.66 -14.88
C GLY A 146 10.45 -16.76 -15.36
N ALA A 147 11.40 -16.35 -14.52
CA ALA A 147 12.83 -16.46 -14.81
C ALA A 147 13.30 -17.91 -14.98
N VAL A 148 12.86 -18.83 -14.11
CA VAL A 148 13.16 -20.27 -14.25
C VAL A 148 12.60 -20.82 -15.57
N ARG A 149 11.37 -20.45 -15.93
CA ARG A 149 10.78 -20.86 -17.21
C ARG A 149 11.56 -20.32 -18.40
N ALA A 150 11.93 -19.04 -18.37
CA ALA A 150 12.73 -18.43 -19.44
C ALA A 150 14.10 -19.13 -19.58
N TYR A 151 14.77 -19.39 -18.47
CA TYR A 151 16.03 -20.14 -18.45
C TYR A 151 15.88 -21.53 -19.08
N ASN A 152 14.86 -22.30 -18.68
CA ASN A 152 14.61 -23.62 -19.24
C ASN A 152 14.37 -23.59 -20.76
N LEU A 153 13.64 -22.59 -21.25
CA LEU A 153 13.40 -22.41 -22.70
C LEU A 153 14.71 -22.12 -23.45
N ILE A 154 15.54 -21.22 -22.93
CA ILE A 154 16.82 -20.84 -23.53
C ILE A 154 17.76 -22.05 -23.56
N THR A 155 17.91 -22.76 -22.43
CA THR A 155 18.76 -23.95 -22.34
C THR A 155 18.29 -25.05 -23.29
N ALA A 156 16.99 -25.38 -23.31
CA ALA A 156 16.49 -26.42 -24.21
C ALA A 156 16.67 -26.05 -25.69
N GLY A 157 16.49 -24.78 -26.05
CA GLY A 157 16.76 -24.29 -27.40
C GLY A 157 18.23 -24.42 -27.79
N HIS A 158 19.15 -24.09 -26.88
CA HIS A 158 20.60 -24.26 -27.12
C HIS A 158 21.00 -25.73 -27.22
N ASP A 159 20.51 -26.59 -26.30
CA ASP A 159 20.78 -28.02 -26.32
C ASP A 159 20.31 -28.66 -27.63
N TYR A 160 19.12 -28.29 -28.12
CA TYR A 160 18.61 -28.74 -29.41
C TYR A 160 19.52 -28.29 -30.57
N ARG A 161 19.95 -27.03 -30.54
CA ARG A 161 20.78 -26.43 -31.57
C ARG A 161 22.14 -27.14 -31.67
N ASP A 162 22.77 -27.39 -30.51
CA ASP A 162 24.04 -28.10 -30.39
C ASP A 162 23.93 -29.55 -30.84
N ALA A 163 22.85 -30.25 -30.45
CA ALA A 163 22.60 -31.64 -30.86
C ALA A 163 22.41 -31.81 -32.37
N ASN A 164 21.98 -30.76 -33.07
CA ASN A 164 21.76 -30.76 -34.52
C ASN A 164 22.88 -30.06 -35.30
N GLY A 165 23.94 -29.59 -34.63
CA GLY A 165 25.07 -28.89 -35.27
C GLY A 165 24.66 -27.58 -35.95
N ILE A 166 23.66 -26.88 -35.42
CA ILE A 166 23.15 -25.62 -35.96
C ILE A 166 23.95 -24.46 -35.35
N GLY A 167 24.47 -23.55 -36.16
CA GLY A 167 25.16 -22.34 -35.68
C GLY A 167 24.19 -21.31 -35.04
N GLU A 168 24.71 -20.38 -34.23
CA GLU A 168 23.88 -19.32 -33.63
C GLU A 168 23.25 -18.39 -34.67
N ASP A 169 23.93 -18.23 -35.81
CA ASP A 169 23.53 -17.45 -36.97
C ASP A 169 22.62 -18.22 -37.95
N GLN A 170 22.32 -19.49 -37.66
CA GLN A 170 21.62 -20.40 -38.56
C GLN A 170 20.20 -20.73 -38.07
N ILE A 171 19.41 -19.70 -37.78
CA ILE A 171 17.99 -19.87 -37.43
C ILE A 171 17.25 -20.47 -38.63
N SER A 172 16.87 -21.74 -38.51
CA SER A 172 16.23 -22.53 -39.56
C SER A 172 14.80 -22.90 -39.18
N ALA A 173 14.05 -23.46 -40.13
CA ALA A 173 12.70 -23.98 -39.88
C ALA A 173 12.67 -25.06 -38.78
N LEU A 174 13.78 -25.79 -38.57
CA LEU A 174 13.93 -26.74 -37.48
C LEU A 174 13.88 -26.04 -36.12
N CYS A 175 14.62 -24.93 -35.96
CA CYS A 175 14.61 -24.12 -34.75
C CYS A 175 13.21 -23.57 -34.45
N SER A 176 12.51 -23.06 -35.47
CA SER A 176 11.13 -22.59 -35.30
C SER A 176 10.19 -23.71 -34.85
N SER A 177 10.32 -24.91 -35.41
CA SER A 177 9.51 -26.07 -34.99
C SER A 177 9.78 -26.48 -33.55
N GLU A 178 11.05 -26.43 -33.12
CA GLU A 178 11.43 -26.74 -31.74
C GLU A 178 10.89 -25.69 -30.77
N ILE A 179 10.97 -24.41 -31.10
CA ILE A 179 10.41 -23.34 -30.25
C ILE A 179 8.89 -23.55 -30.06
N GLN A 180 8.16 -23.93 -31.11
CA GLN A 180 6.73 -24.26 -31.01
C GLN A 180 6.46 -25.49 -30.12
N SER A 181 7.33 -26.49 -30.21
CA SER A 181 7.30 -27.67 -29.33
C SER A 181 7.51 -27.28 -27.87
N LEU A 182 8.57 -26.52 -27.57
CA LEU A 182 8.89 -26.01 -26.24
C LEU A 182 7.81 -25.09 -25.67
N TRP A 183 7.11 -24.35 -26.52
CA TRP A 183 5.92 -23.59 -26.10
C TRP A 183 4.83 -24.52 -25.60
N SER A 184 4.54 -25.60 -26.33
CA SER A 184 3.51 -26.58 -25.95
C SER A 184 3.87 -27.30 -24.64
N ASP A 185 5.16 -27.52 -24.40
CA ASP A 185 5.67 -28.18 -23.19
C ASP A 185 5.78 -27.24 -21.97
N GLY A 186 5.65 -27.81 -20.78
CA GLY A 186 5.85 -27.11 -19.50
C GLY A 186 4.88 -25.95 -19.22
N GLN A 187 3.64 -26.05 -19.72
CA GLN A 187 2.53 -25.15 -19.38
C GLN A 187 2.31 -24.97 -17.87
N ALA A 188 2.69 -25.95 -17.04
CA ALA A 188 2.57 -25.86 -15.58
C ALA A 188 3.32 -24.65 -14.99
N LEU A 189 4.56 -24.40 -15.41
CA LEU A 189 5.35 -23.24 -14.93
C LEU A 189 4.74 -21.93 -15.42
N ARG A 190 4.26 -21.90 -16.67
CA ARG A 190 3.56 -20.73 -17.23
C ARG A 190 2.32 -20.39 -16.44
N TRP A 191 1.44 -21.36 -16.18
CA TRP A 191 0.22 -21.13 -15.42
C TRP A 191 0.48 -20.85 -13.95
N THR A 192 1.56 -21.40 -13.37
CA THR A 192 2.01 -21.01 -12.03
C THR A 192 2.42 -19.55 -11.98
N HIS A 193 3.23 -19.10 -12.93
CA HIS A 193 3.63 -17.69 -13.06
C HIS A 193 2.40 -16.77 -13.21
N VAL A 194 1.50 -17.08 -14.15
CA VAL A 194 0.27 -16.29 -14.38
C VAL A 194 -0.62 -16.29 -13.13
N GLY A 195 -0.79 -17.44 -12.46
CA GLY A 195 -1.60 -17.55 -11.25
C GLY A 195 -1.06 -16.71 -10.10
N LEU A 196 0.27 -16.71 -9.91
CA LEU A 196 0.92 -15.86 -8.89
C LEU A 196 0.78 -14.37 -9.20
N LEU A 197 0.94 -13.97 -10.48
CA LEU A 197 0.69 -12.57 -10.91
C LEU A 197 -0.76 -12.15 -10.60
N VAL A 198 -1.74 -12.95 -11.04
CA VAL A 198 -3.16 -12.64 -10.82
C VAL A 198 -3.48 -12.56 -9.33
N ALA A 199 -2.96 -13.49 -8.51
CA ALA A 199 -3.16 -13.45 -7.07
C ALA A 199 -2.53 -12.21 -6.41
N GLY A 200 -1.28 -11.89 -6.78
CA GLY A 200 -0.57 -10.70 -6.30
C GLY A 200 -1.31 -9.41 -6.63
N GLU A 201 -1.73 -9.25 -7.87
CA GLU A 201 -2.47 -8.06 -8.33
C GLU A 201 -3.88 -7.97 -7.73
N THR A 202 -4.57 -9.09 -7.57
CA THR A 202 -5.91 -9.10 -6.96
C THR A 202 -5.85 -8.57 -5.52
N ILE A 203 -4.84 -9.00 -4.75
CA ILE A 203 -4.63 -8.50 -3.39
C ILE A 203 -4.23 -7.03 -3.40
N TYR A 204 -3.38 -6.61 -4.35
CA TYR A 204 -2.97 -5.21 -4.51
C TYR A 204 -4.17 -4.29 -4.81
N LEU A 205 -4.99 -4.65 -5.79
CA LEU A 205 -6.17 -3.90 -6.18
C LEU A 205 -7.23 -3.91 -5.07
N GLY A 206 -7.42 -5.03 -4.37
CA GLY A 206 -8.29 -5.08 -3.20
C GLY A 206 -7.85 -4.09 -2.11
N ASN A 207 -6.54 -3.99 -1.87
CA ASN A 207 -5.98 -2.99 -0.99
C ASN A 207 -6.24 -1.55 -1.47
N ALA A 208 -6.07 -1.28 -2.76
CA ALA A 208 -6.31 0.04 -3.34
C ALA A 208 -7.78 0.48 -3.28
N ILE A 209 -8.73 -0.42 -3.61
CA ILE A 209 -10.17 -0.14 -3.58
C ILE A 209 -10.65 0.19 -2.16
N THR A 210 -10.05 -0.44 -1.15
CA THR A 210 -10.41 -0.22 0.25
C THR A 210 -9.77 1.04 0.86
N GLY A 211 -8.81 1.66 0.15
CA GLY A 211 -8.12 2.90 0.51
C GLY A 211 -8.66 4.14 -0.21
N ILE A 212 -9.45 4.97 0.49
CA ILE A 212 -10.16 6.14 -0.08
C ILE A 212 -9.21 7.27 -0.55
N GLN A 213 -7.91 7.24 -0.22
CA GLN A 213 -7.00 8.36 -0.50
C GLN A 213 -6.59 8.51 -1.97
N MET A 214 -6.77 7.50 -2.83
CA MET A 214 -6.35 7.52 -4.24
C MET A 214 -7.08 8.57 -5.09
N LEU A 215 -8.28 8.99 -4.68
CA LEU A 215 -9.16 9.90 -5.43
C LEU A 215 -9.02 11.37 -5.02
N SER A 216 -8.10 11.70 -4.12
CA SER A 216 -7.91 13.07 -3.66
C SER A 216 -7.33 13.95 -4.79
N PRO A 217 -7.73 15.23 -4.91
CA PRO A 217 -7.08 16.18 -5.81
C PRO A 217 -5.57 16.25 -5.55
N ALA A 218 -4.78 16.53 -6.59
CA ALA A 218 -3.35 16.78 -6.42
C ALA A 218 -3.13 17.99 -5.48
N HIS A 219 -2.17 17.87 -4.56
CA HIS A 219 -1.81 19.00 -3.71
C HIS A 219 -1.17 20.12 -4.55
N ALA A 220 -1.55 21.37 -4.28
CA ALA A 220 -0.90 22.54 -4.82
C ALA A 220 0.34 22.85 -3.96
N GLY A 221 1.47 22.20 -4.25
CA GLY A 221 2.73 22.35 -3.51
C GLY A 221 3.75 21.27 -3.89
N PRO A 222 4.91 21.22 -3.22
CA PRO A 222 5.85 20.12 -3.37
C PRO A 222 5.16 18.78 -3.07
N PRO A 223 5.54 17.68 -3.77
CA PRO A 223 4.89 16.38 -3.58
C PRO A 223 4.97 15.93 -2.13
N ASN A 224 3.84 15.57 -1.55
CA ASN A 224 3.80 14.96 -0.22
C ASN A 224 3.74 13.43 -0.31
N ARG A 225 3.76 12.74 0.84
CA ARG A 225 3.72 11.26 0.89
C ARG A 225 2.49 10.68 0.17
N SER A 226 1.35 11.36 0.20
CA SER A 226 0.13 10.91 -0.49
C SER A 226 0.28 11.02 -2.01
N ASP A 227 0.90 12.09 -2.52
CA ASP A 227 1.17 12.24 -3.95
C ASP A 227 2.14 11.16 -4.43
N LEU A 228 3.23 10.92 -3.68
CA LEU A 228 4.19 9.85 -3.98
C LEU A 228 3.55 8.47 -3.98
N HIS A 229 2.68 8.17 -3.01
CA HIS A 229 1.94 6.90 -2.97
C HIS A 229 1.05 6.74 -4.20
N ARG A 230 0.32 7.79 -4.58
CA ARG A 230 -0.56 7.77 -5.75
C ARG A 230 0.22 7.59 -7.05
N TRP A 231 1.36 8.27 -7.20
CA TRP A 231 2.23 8.11 -8.36
C TRP A 231 2.83 6.71 -8.44
N ALA A 232 3.25 6.14 -7.32
CA ALA A 232 3.73 4.77 -7.25
C ALA A 232 2.63 3.79 -7.69
N PHE A 233 1.39 4.00 -7.23
CA PHE A 233 0.25 3.18 -7.63
C PHE A 233 -0.03 3.22 -9.13
N PHE A 234 -0.10 4.41 -9.74
CA PHE A 234 -0.36 4.52 -11.18
C PHE A 234 0.83 4.05 -12.02
N THR A 235 2.07 4.26 -11.54
CA THR A 235 3.27 3.70 -12.18
C THR A 235 3.22 2.17 -12.18
N HIS A 236 2.91 1.56 -11.03
CA HIS A 236 2.71 0.11 -10.90
C HIS A 236 1.64 -0.39 -11.88
N ALA A 237 0.45 0.23 -11.88
CA ALA A 237 -0.63 -0.16 -12.77
C ALA A 237 -0.24 -0.08 -14.26
N GLY A 238 0.49 0.97 -14.65
CA GLY A 238 1.03 1.11 -16.01
C GLY A 238 2.03 0.03 -16.38
N LEU A 239 2.95 -0.30 -15.47
CA LEU A 239 3.92 -1.37 -15.66
C LEU A 239 3.25 -2.74 -15.75
N MET A 240 2.23 -3.02 -14.92
CA MET A 240 1.47 -4.27 -15.00
C MET A 240 0.71 -4.41 -16.31
N ALA A 241 0.10 -3.34 -16.81
CA ALA A 241 -0.54 -3.35 -18.12
C ALA A 241 0.47 -3.64 -19.24
N ALA A 242 1.67 -3.04 -19.18
CA ALA A 242 2.74 -3.32 -20.12
C ALA A 242 3.21 -4.79 -20.03
N GLU A 243 3.37 -5.34 -18.82
CA GLU A 243 3.78 -6.73 -18.60
C GLU A 243 2.79 -7.73 -19.18
N VAL A 244 1.49 -7.46 -19.01
CA VAL A 244 0.42 -8.29 -19.61
C VAL A 244 0.49 -8.26 -21.13
N VAL A 245 0.63 -7.08 -21.73
CA VAL A 245 0.77 -6.94 -23.20
C VAL A 245 2.02 -7.66 -23.69
N LEU A 246 3.17 -7.45 -23.07
CA LEU A 246 4.42 -8.13 -23.40
C LEU A 246 4.26 -9.66 -23.26
N GLY A 247 3.59 -10.14 -22.21
CA GLY A 247 3.34 -11.56 -22.00
C GLY A 247 2.50 -12.21 -23.10
N PHE A 248 1.48 -11.51 -23.61
CA PHE A 248 0.70 -11.97 -24.75
C PHE A 248 1.53 -11.97 -26.05
N LEU A 249 2.31 -10.91 -26.30
CA LEU A 249 3.16 -10.84 -27.48
C LEU A 249 4.26 -11.92 -27.47
N THR A 250 4.92 -12.14 -26.32
CA THR A 250 5.91 -13.21 -26.16
C THR A 250 5.27 -14.59 -26.33
N THR A 251 4.05 -14.80 -25.81
CA THR A 251 3.29 -16.04 -26.01
C THR A 251 3.02 -16.29 -27.50
N ASP A 252 2.57 -15.26 -28.23
CA ASP A 252 2.26 -15.35 -29.65
C ASP A 252 3.53 -15.65 -30.47
N ALA A 253 4.64 -14.95 -30.19
CA ALA A 253 5.93 -15.19 -30.83
C ALA A 253 6.45 -16.62 -30.58
N LEU A 254 6.35 -17.12 -29.33
CA LEU A 254 6.69 -18.51 -28.99
C LEU A 254 5.81 -19.50 -29.77
N SER A 255 4.50 -19.26 -29.85
CA SER A 255 3.57 -20.15 -30.56
C SER A 255 3.80 -20.21 -32.06
N LYS A 256 4.48 -19.20 -32.63
CA LYS A 256 4.89 -19.14 -34.04
C LYS A 256 6.31 -19.65 -34.27
N GLY A 257 7.09 -19.87 -33.22
CA GLY A 257 8.49 -20.26 -33.35
C GLY A 257 9.40 -19.12 -33.81
N ASP A 258 9.03 -17.87 -33.53
CA ASP A 258 9.79 -16.68 -33.94
C ASP A 258 10.87 -16.35 -32.91
N HIS A 259 12.10 -16.82 -33.15
CA HIS A 259 13.23 -16.67 -32.23
C HIS A 259 13.57 -15.20 -31.92
N GLU A 260 13.60 -14.34 -32.94
CA GLU A 260 14.01 -12.93 -32.78
C GLU A 260 13.01 -12.14 -31.95
N LEU A 261 11.71 -12.35 -32.21
CA LEU A 261 10.66 -11.74 -31.40
C LEU A 261 10.65 -12.31 -29.98
N VAL A 262 10.83 -13.62 -29.79
CA VAL A 262 10.88 -14.22 -28.45
C VAL A 262 12.04 -13.66 -27.63
N SER A 263 13.23 -13.51 -28.23
CA SER A 263 14.41 -12.97 -27.56
C SER A 263 14.21 -11.50 -27.17
N SER A 264 13.81 -10.65 -28.12
CA SER A 264 13.62 -9.22 -27.88
C SER A 264 12.46 -8.92 -26.91
N LEU A 265 11.31 -9.57 -27.07
CA LEU A 265 10.16 -9.42 -26.17
C LEU A 265 10.43 -10.05 -24.80
N GLY A 266 11.18 -11.15 -24.73
CA GLY A 266 11.58 -11.78 -23.47
C GLY A 266 12.43 -10.86 -22.60
N VAL A 267 13.40 -10.17 -23.20
CA VAL A 267 14.21 -9.15 -22.51
C VAL A 267 13.36 -7.98 -22.04
N ALA A 268 12.47 -7.47 -22.91
CA ALA A 268 11.58 -6.37 -22.55
C ALA A 268 10.64 -6.73 -21.39
N HIS A 269 10.04 -7.93 -21.43
CA HIS A 269 9.18 -8.48 -20.38
C HIS A 269 9.97 -8.59 -19.06
N ALA A 270 11.15 -9.20 -19.07
CA ALA A 270 11.97 -9.32 -17.86
C ALA A 270 12.35 -7.96 -17.26
N ALA A 271 12.65 -6.97 -18.10
CA ALA A 271 12.99 -5.62 -17.64
C ALA A 271 11.80 -4.90 -16.96
N VAL A 272 10.60 -4.98 -17.56
CA VAL A 272 9.38 -4.41 -16.98
C VAL A 272 8.97 -5.16 -15.70
N GLY A 273 9.02 -6.49 -15.72
CA GLY A 273 8.80 -7.36 -14.57
C GLY A 273 9.70 -7.03 -13.37
N LEU A 274 10.97 -6.66 -13.60
CA LEU A 274 11.89 -6.23 -12.55
C LEU A 274 11.61 -4.80 -12.05
N ALA A 275 11.15 -3.90 -12.93
CA ALA A 275 10.84 -2.52 -12.56
C ALA A 275 9.68 -2.41 -11.55
N ILE A 276 8.69 -3.30 -11.66
CA ILE A 276 7.52 -3.36 -10.77
C ILE A 276 7.90 -3.45 -9.28
N PRO A 277 8.60 -4.50 -8.80
CA PRO A 277 8.96 -4.62 -7.39
C PRO A 277 9.90 -3.50 -6.95
N VAL A 278 10.76 -2.96 -7.83
CA VAL A 278 11.61 -1.82 -7.51
C VAL A 278 10.78 -0.58 -7.17
N VAL A 279 9.79 -0.23 -7.99
CA VAL A 279 8.87 0.89 -7.73
C VAL A 279 8.09 0.68 -6.44
N MET A 280 7.57 -0.52 -6.22
CA MET A 280 6.81 -0.85 -5.00
C MET A 280 7.66 -0.77 -3.72
N ILE A 281 8.86 -1.35 -3.73
CA ILE A 281 9.76 -1.33 -2.57
C ILE A 281 10.28 0.08 -2.30
N ALA A 282 10.75 0.79 -3.34
CA ALA A 282 11.26 2.15 -3.20
C ALA A 282 10.19 3.10 -2.65
N SER A 283 8.97 3.03 -3.18
CA SER A 283 7.85 3.83 -2.66
C SER A 283 7.50 3.47 -1.22
N GLY A 284 7.48 2.18 -0.87
CA GLY A 284 7.25 1.71 0.50
C GLY A 284 8.29 2.25 1.49
N VAL A 285 9.57 2.24 1.13
CA VAL A 285 10.66 2.77 1.96
C VAL A 285 10.57 4.29 2.11
N VAL A 286 10.37 5.02 1.02
CA VAL A 286 10.29 6.50 1.03
C VAL A 286 9.07 6.99 1.82
N ILE A 287 7.94 6.31 1.73
CA ILE A 287 6.71 6.69 2.44
C ILE A 287 6.78 6.29 3.94
N GLY A 288 7.54 5.25 4.26
CA GLY A 288 7.70 4.72 5.62
C GLY A 288 8.64 5.53 6.53
N GLN A 289 9.51 6.36 5.95
CA GLN A 289 10.34 7.35 6.66
C GLN A 289 9.55 8.62 6.90
#